data_AF-A0A5B2W1N9-F1
#
_entry.id   AF-A0A5B2W1N9-F1
#
_cell.length_a   1.000
_cell.length_b   1.000
_cell.length_c   1.000
_cell.angle_alpha   90.00
_cell.angle_beta   90.00
_cell.angle_gamma   90.00
#
_symmetry.space_group_name_H-M   'P 1'
#
loop_
_entity.id
_entity.type
_entity.pdbx_description
1 polymer ?
#
loop_
_entity_poly.entity_id
_entity_poly.type
_entity_poly.pdbx_seq_one_letter_code
_entity_poly.pdbx_strand_id
1 'polypeptide(L)'
;MRILCIKIKKFQRLLSATIKIWGLCQQCVDNRIKLFFNFSFTGEELYLSMPIPKNRQWLSIGAILPLFLLLLAGLQPAWGQVKLTGMVVDADTKTGLPAATIINKRTQAGTITSESGRFYIEAAPGDTIEFSMLSYYKKEIVTPVETTSFNIYLPKRIFGLQEVNVKGRNYHLDSLANREEYGKYFNYKKPGALDVLKTLPANPVTALSYLVPSKARKRKEHFHEQLDYWEKENYIDYRYSAELVGRMTKLESPELDSFMLHYRPGYQFLQNATDYDLMLYIKQSFQTYQQDKAAAGK
;
A
#
# COMPACT_ATOMS: atom_id res chain seq x y z
N MET A 1 -46.25 35.28 15.74
CA MET A 1 -44.92 34.66 15.98
C MET A 1 -44.31 34.27 14.64
N ARG A 2 -43.15 34.84 14.28
CA ARG A 2 -42.42 34.50 13.05
C ARG A 2 -41.70 33.15 13.25
N ILE A 3 -41.92 32.22 12.32
CA ILE A 3 -41.24 30.93 12.29
C ILE A 3 -40.02 31.09 11.38
N LEU A 4 -38.83 31.08 11.97
CA LEU A 4 -37.57 30.99 11.23
C LEU A 4 -37.22 29.50 11.11
N CYS A 5 -37.32 28.95 9.90
CA CYS A 5 -37.04 27.54 9.62
C CYS A 5 -35.66 27.44 8.94
N ILE A 6 -34.63 27.08 9.70
CA ILE A 6 -33.30 26.75 9.14
C ILE A 6 -33.25 25.25 8.90
N LYS A 7 -33.12 24.87 7.63
CA LYS A 7 -33.07 23.49 7.14
C LYS A 7 -31.60 23.12 6.91
N ILE A 8 -31.02 22.29 7.77
CA ILE A 8 -29.75 21.62 7.49
C ILE A 8 -30.02 20.13 7.33
N LYS A 9 -29.66 19.62 6.15
CA LYS A 9 -29.84 18.26 5.66
C LYS A 9 -28.44 17.61 5.56
N LYS A 10 -28.38 16.30 5.81
CA LYS A 10 -27.25 15.34 5.67
C LYS A 10 -26.27 15.29 6.87
N PHE A 11 -25.77 14.14 7.34
CA PHE A 11 -25.96 12.72 7.03
C PHE A 11 -25.25 11.91 8.15
N GLN A 12 -25.87 10.79 8.54
CA GLN A 12 -25.43 9.65 9.38
C GLN A 12 -23.91 9.35 9.41
N ARG A 13 -23.29 8.87 10.51
CA ARG A 13 -23.59 7.63 11.26
C ARG A 13 -22.73 7.52 12.55
N LEU A 14 -23.27 6.79 13.53
CA LEU A 14 -22.67 6.14 14.71
C LEU A 14 -22.49 6.95 16.01
N LEU A 15 -23.38 6.58 16.96
CA LEU A 15 -23.29 6.66 18.43
C LEU A 15 -22.91 8.02 19.02
N SER A 16 -23.81 8.98 18.84
CA SER A 16 -23.98 10.09 19.77
C SER A 16 -25.22 9.80 20.62
N ALA A 17 -25.01 9.59 21.92
CA ALA A 17 -26.07 9.69 22.91
C ALA A 17 -26.62 11.12 22.84
N THR A 18 -27.67 11.30 22.06
CA THR A 18 -28.39 12.56 21.96
C THR A 18 -29.47 12.55 23.03
N ILE A 19 -29.24 13.30 24.10
CA ILE A 19 -30.30 13.65 25.05
C ILE A 19 -31.24 14.58 24.28
N LYS A 20 -32.30 14.00 23.69
CA LYS A 20 -33.41 14.76 23.08
C LYS A 20 -34.46 15.00 24.15
N ILE A 21 -34.47 16.21 24.70
CA ILE A 21 -35.63 16.73 25.43
C ILE A 21 -36.59 17.26 24.37
N TRP A 22 -37.62 16.48 24.02
CA TRP A 22 -38.72 16.95 23.17
C TRP A 22 -39.84 17.52 24.04
N GLY A 23 -40.50 18.55 23.50
CA GLY A 23 -41.34 19.48 24.25
C GLY A 23 -42.54 18.88 24.97
N LEU A 24 -43.04 19.69 25.92
CA LEU A 24 -44.32 19.55 26.60
C LEU A 24 -45.46 19.36 25.58
N CYS A 25 -46.02 18.16 25.50
CA CYS A 25 -47.31 17.92 24.86
C CYS A 25 -48.40 18.05 25.92
N GLN A 26 -49.17 19.13 25.86
CA GLN A 26 -50.24 19.42 26.80
C GLN A 26 -51.55 18.86 26.22
N GLN A 27 -51.89 17.62 26.57
CA GLN A 27 -53.18 17.02 26.23
C GLN A 27 -54.15 17.20 27.42
N CYS A 28 -55.16 18.04 27.24
CA CYS A 28 -56.27 18.24 28.18
C CYS A 28 -57.30 17.12 28.05
N VAL A 29 -57.31 16.16 28.97
CA VAL A 29 -58.50 15.35 29.33
C VAL A 29 -58.45 15.09 30.84
N ASP A 30 -59.51 15.49 31.54
CA ASP A 30 -59.78 15.31 32.98
C ASP A 30 -58.70 15.73 33.99
N ASN A 31 -58.61 17.05 34.19
CA ASN A 31 -58.17 17.78 35.40
C ASN A 31 -57.05 17.20 36.29
N ARG A 32 -56.10 16.44 35.73
CA ARG A 32 -54.85 15.99 36.36
C ARG A 32 -53.74 16.02 35.31
N ILE A 33 -52.85 17.00 35.43
CA ILE A 33 -51.67 17.18 34.58
C ILE A 33 -50.67 16.05 34.88
N LYS A 34 -50.60 15.01 34.05
CA LYS A 34 -49.55 13.97 34.14
C LYS A 34 -48.33 14.41 33.32
N LEU A 35 -47.18 14.51 33.98
CA LEU A 35 -45.89 14.70 33.32
C LEU A 35 -45.33 13.32 32.94
N PHE A 36 -45.11 13.09 31.65
CA PHE A 36 -44.47 11.90 31.13
C PHE A 36 -43.01 12.22 30.80
N PHE A 37 -42.08 11.56 31.48
CA PHE A 37 -40.66 11.58 31.13
C PHE A 37 -40.29 10.19 30.61
N ASN A 38 -39.94 10.10 29.33
CA ASN A 38 -39.47 8.87 28.71
C ASN A 38 -37.94 8.86 28.68
N PHE A 39 -37.33 7.86 29.32
CA PHE A 39 -35.92 7.52 29.16
C PHE A 39 -35.84 6.12 28.55
N SER A 40 -35.17 6.00 27.40
CA SER A 40 -34.93 4.72 26.74
C SER A 40 -33.44 4.40 26.84
N PHE A 41 -33.12 3.32 27.56
CA PHE A 41 -31.83 2.64 27.49
C PHE A 41 -32.11 1.16 27.28
N THR A 42 -31.55 0.61 26.20
CA THR A 42 -31.47 -0.81 25.84
C THR A 42 -32.33 -1.79 26.65
N GLY A 43 -33.47 -2.20 26.06
CA GLY A 43 -33.98 -3.56 26.20
C GLY A 43 -35.03 -3.88 27.26
N GLU A 44 -35.24 -3.06 28.30
CA GLU A 44 -36.29 -3.33 29.29
C GLU A 44 -37.09 -2.06 29.61
N GLU A 45 -38.40 -2.11 29.34
CA GLU A 45 -39.32 -0.99 29.59
C GLU A 45 -39.77 -1.00 31.06
N LEU A 46 -39.22 -0.08 31.87
CA LEU A 46 -39.69 0.16 33.23
C LEU A 46 -40.69 1.33 33.24
N TYR A 47 -41.97 0.99 33.44
CA TYR A 47 -43.05 1.96 33.57
C TYR A 47 -43.23 2.38 35.03
N LEU A 48 -42.83 3.62 35.37
CA LEU A 48 -43.09 4.22 36.68
C LEU A 48 -44.23 5.24 36.58
N SER A 49 -45.44 4.83 36.93
CA SER A 49 -46.58 5.75 37.08
C SER A 49 -46.68 6.23 38.52
N MET A 50 -46.44 7.52 38.78
CA MET A 50 -46.72 8.12 40.09
C MET A 50 -48.08 8.84 40.08
N PRO A 51 -48.98 8.56 41.04
CA PRO A 51 -50.23 9.29 41.18
C PRO A 51 -49.98 10.68 41.77
N ILE A 52 -50.62 11.71 41.21
CA ILE A 52 -50.49 13.10 41.68
C ILE A 52 -51.50 13.34 42.82
N PRO A 53 -51.05 13.63 44.06
CA PRO A 53 -51.94 13.95 45.16
C PRO A 53 -52.37 15.42 45.11
N LYS A 54 -53.67 15.65 45.34
CA LYS A 54 -54.36 16.93 45.11
C LYS A 54 -54.34 17.90 46.30
N ASN A 55 -53.44 17.72 47.28
CA ASN A 55 -53.47 18.52 48.51
C ASN A 55 -52.12 19.13 48.93
N ARG A 56 -52.23 20.31 49.56
CA ARG A 56 -51.21 21.35 49.79
C ARG A 56 -50.16 20.97 50.86
N GLN A 57 -49.36 19.94 50.61
CA GLN A 57 -48.14 19.61 51.40
C GLN A 57 -46.87 19.57 50.50
N TRP A 58 -46.82 20.45 49.50
CA TRP A 58 -45.86 20.41 48.38
C TRP A 58 -44.45 21.00 48.67
N LEU A 59 -44.15 21.49 49.87
CA LEU A 59 -42.86 22.14 50.14
C LEU A 59 -41.73 21.15 50.51
N SER A 60 -42.05 19.91 50.88
CA SER A 60 -41.05 18.93 51.34
C SER A 60 -40.62 17.91 50.27
N ILE A 61 -41.42 17.71 49.23
CA ILE A 61 -41.18 16.67 48.20
C ILE A 61 -40.38 17.22 47.01
N GLY A 62 -40.50 18.52 46.71
CA GLY A 62 -39.73 19.20 45.65
C GLY A 62 -38.23 19.28 45.91
N ALA A 63 -37.79 19.14 47.17
CA ALA A 63 -36.37 19.12 47.54
C ALA A 63 -35.73 17.72 47.44
N ILE A 64 -36.52 16.65 47.43
CA ILE A 64 -36.03 15.27 47.39
C ILE A 64 -35.79 14.81 45.94
N LEU A 65 -36.58 15.31 44.99
CA LEU A 65 -36.42 15.01 43.56
C LEU A 65 -35.04 15.41 42.97
N PRO A 66 -34.48 16.61 43.22
CA PRO A 66 -33.15 16.96 42.73
C PRO A 66 -32.05 16.18 43.45
N LEU A 67 -32.23 15.81 44.72
CA LEU A 67 -31.29 14.98 45.47
C LEU A 67 -31.26 13.54 44.93
N PHE A 68 -32.42 12.98 44.59
CA PHE A 68 -32.53 11.65 43.98
C PHE A 68 -31.97 11.65 42.55
N LEU A 69 -32.17 12.73 41.78
CA LEU A 69 -31.58 12.88 40.44
C LEU A 69 -30.05 13.04 40.50
N LEU A 70 -29.53 13.72 41.53
CA LEU A 70 -28.09 13.82 41.80
C LEU A 70 -27.49 12.47 42.24
N LEU A 71 -28.25 11.67 42.99
CA LEU A 71 -27.84 10.32 43.43
C LEU A 71 -27.81 9.33 42.26
N LEU A 72 -28.77 9.40 41.33
CA LEU A 72 -28.78 8.57 40.12
C LEU A 72 -27.67 8.96 39.13
N ALA A 73 -27.27 10.22 39.08
CA ALA A 73 -26.13 10.66 38.26
C ALA A 73 -24.78 10.13 38.78
N GLY A 74 -24.70 9.69 40.05
CA GLY A 74 -23.52 9.06 40.64
C GLY A 74 -23.37 7.57 40.33
N LEU A 75 -24.41 6.91 39.80
CA LEU A 75 -24.41 5.48 39.46
C LEU A 75 -23.97 5.22 38.01
N GLN A 76 -23.01 5.99 37.50
CA GLN A 76 -22.40 5.65 36.21
C GLN A 76 -21.46 4.44 36.38
N PRO A 77 -21.60 3.36 35.59
CA PRO A 77 -20.64 2.27 35.60
C PRO A 77 -19.30 2.79 35.07
N ALA A 78 -18.35 3.02 35.97
CA ALA A 78 -16.96 3.27 35.61
C ALA A 78 -16.38 1.95 35.08
N TRP A 79 -16.26 1.82 33.76
CA TRP A 79 -15.49 0.73 33.17
C TRP A 79 -14.02 1.00 33.50
N GLY A 80 -13.52 0.33 34.54
CA GLY A 80 -12.15 0.51 35.01
C GLY A 80 -11.14 0.17 33.93
N GLN A 81 -10.09 0.98 33.81
CA GLN A 81 -8.91 0.64 33.01
C GLN A 81 -8.21 -0.55 33.68
N VAL A 82 -7.89 -1.57 32.89
CA VAL A 82 -7.12 -2.73 33.33
C VAL A 82 -5.65 -2.45 33.11
N LYS A 83 -4.85 -2.75 34.13
CA LYS A 83 -3.39 -2.64 34.06
C LYS A 83 -2.83 -3.94 33.50
N LEU A 84 -2.05 -3.84 32.44
CA LEU A 84 -1.35 -4.97 31.87
C LEU A 84 0.14 -4.80 32.08
N THR A 85 0.73 -5.83 32.65
CA THR A 85 2.16 -5.87 32.97
C THR A 85 2.75 -7.17 32.47
N GLY A 86 4.06 -7.19 32.23
CA GLY A 86 4.70 -8.39 31.73
C GLY A 86 6.06 -8.13 31.14
N MET A 87 6.60 -9.16 30.49
CA MET A 87 7.85 -9.08 29.73
C MET A 87 7.62 -9.54 28.30
N VAL A 88 8.13 -8.79 27.34
CA VAL A 88 8.25 -9.24 25.95
C VAL A 88 9.57 -9.96 25.82
N VAL A 89 9.53 -11.18 25.32
CA VAL A 89 10.67 -12.09 25.22
C VAL A 89 10.73 -12.69 23.83
N ASP A 90 11.94 -13.04 23.40
CA ASP A 90 12.13 -13.83 22.19
C ASP A 90 11.56 -15.24 22.40
N ALA A 91 10.83 -15.76 21.42
CA ALA A 91 10.26 -17.11 21.47
C ALA A 91 11.34 -18.20 21.52
N ASP A 92 12.47 -17.98 20.84
CA ASP A 92 13.51 -19.00 20.69
C ASP A 92 14.51 -18.94 21.84
N THR A 93 15.10 -17.77 22.06
CA THR A 93 16.19 -17.58 23.04
C THR A 93 15.69 -17.28 24.46
N LYS A 94 14.38 -16.97 24.62
CA LYS A 94 13.75 -16.58 25.89
C LYS A 94 14.38 -15.34 26.55
N THR A 95 15.17 -14.56 25.81
CA THR A 95 15.75 -13.30 26.31
C THR A 95 14.73 -12.17 26.25
N GLY A 96 14.77 -11.26 27.21
CA GLY A 96 13.95 -10.03 27.19
C GLY A 96 14.26 -9.18 25.96
N LEU A 97 13.21 -8.68 25.31
CA LEU A 97 13.32 -7.85 24.11
C LEU A 97 13.19 -6.37 24.49
N PRO A 98 14.31 -5.61 24.48
CA PRO A 98 14.27 -4.17 24.73
C PRO A 98 13.67 -3.42 23.53
N ALA A 99 13.08 -2.26 23.79
CA ALA A 99 12.55 -1.35 22.77
C ALA A 99 11.46 -1.94 21.84
N ALA A 100 10.75 -2.98 22.27
CA ALA A 100 9.56 -3.46 21.56
C ALA A 100 8.41 -2.46 21.75
N THR A 101 7.71 -2.17 20.65
CA THR A 101 6.59 -1.23 20.60
C THR A 101 5.28 -1.95 20.88
N ILE A 102 4.50 -1.41 21.81
CA ILE A 102 3.24 -1.98 22.28
C ILE A 102 2.16 -0.94 22.04
N ILE A 103 1.16 -1.26 21.23
CA ILE A 103 0.11 -0.31 20.83
C ILE A 103 -1.26 -0.94 21.05
N ASN A 104 -2.14 -0.21 21.72
CA ASN A 104 -3.56 -0.54 21.74
C ASN A 104 -4.21 -0.10 20.42
N LYS A 105 -4.73 -1.05 19.63
CA LYS A 105 -5.26 -0.76 18.28
C LYS A 105 -6.52 0.10 18.32
N ARG A 106 -7.28 0.09 19.42
CA ARG A 106 -8.51 0.87 19.58
C ARG A 106 -8.20 2.32 19.96
N THR A 107 -7.40 2.53 21.01
CA THR A 107 -7.14 3.87 21.55
C THR A 107 -5.92 4.54 20.92
N GLN A 108 -5.09 3.79 20.18
CA GLN A 108 -3.78 4.21 19.66
C GLN A 108 -2.80 4.65 20.76
N ALA A 109 -3.09 4.36 22.02
CA ALA A 109 -2.16 4.54 23.12
C ALA A 109 -1.04 3.49 23.00
N GLY A 110 0.22 3.95 23.06
CA GLY A 110 1.39 3.09 22.92
C GLY A 110 2.41 3.29 24.02
N THR A 111 3.18 2.24 24.29
CA THR A 111 4.30 2.22 25.22
C THR A 111 5.46 1.42 24.62
N ILE A 112 6.64 1.53 25.21
CA ILE A 112 7.85 0.84 24.76
C ILE A 112 8.38 -0.02 25.92
N THR A 113 8.92 -1.21 25.61
CA THR A 113 9.53 -2.06 26.64
C THR A 113 10.83 -1.47 27.18
N SER A 114 11.08 -1.73 28.48
CA SER A 114 12.34 -1.41 29.16
C SER A 114 13.50 -2.29 28.66
N GLU A 115 14.73 -2.02 29.10
CA GLU A 115 15.94 -2.79 28.77
C GLU A 115 15.80 -4.28 29.11
N SER A 116 15.11 -4.60 30.20
CA SER A 116 14.80 -5.98 30.61
C SER A 116 13.63 -6.63 29.85
N GLY A 117 13.03 -5.92 28.89
CA GLY A 117 11.83 -6.35 28.15
C GLY A 117 10.51 -6.14 28.89
N ARG A 118 10.53 -5.55 30.10
CA ARG A 118 9.30 -5.27 30.88
C ARG A 118 8.45 -4.18 30.26
N PHE A 119 7.12 -4.32 30.34
CA PHE A 119 6.17 -3.31 29.89
C PHE A 119 5.05 -3.04 30.89
N TYR A 120 4.44 -1.86 30.73
CA TYR A 120 3.25 -1.41 31.44
C TYR A 120 2.34 -0.66 30.47
N ILE A 121 1.10 -1.12 30.31
CA ILE A 121 0.09 -0.44 29.49
C ILE A 121 -1.29 -0.55 30.15
N GLU A 122 -2.06 0.54 30.10
CA GLU A 122 -3.45 0.57 30.56
C GLU A 122 -4.39 0.44 29.35
N ALA A 123 -5.31 -0.52 29.40
CA ALA A 123 -6.27 -0.78 28.33
C ALA A 123 -7.62 -1.17 28.92
N ALA A 124 -8.70 -0.99 28.16
CA ALA A 124 -10.01 -1.47 28.61
C ALA A 124 -10.13 -2.99 28.37
N PRO A 125 -10.94 -3.70 29.18
CA PRO A 125 -11.29 -5.09 28.90
C PRO A 125 -11.79 -5.27 27.46
N GLY A 126 -11.26 -6.27 26.74
CA GLY A 126 -11.63 -6.55 25.35
C GLY A 126 -10.83 -5.80 24.29
N ASP A 127 -9.91 -4.91 24.66
CA ASP A 127 -9.04 -4.22 23.71
C ASP A 127 -7.98 -5.13 23.10
N THR A 128 -7.67 -4.93 21.82
CA THR A 128 -6.57 -5.62 21.14
C THR A 128 -5.28 -4.82 21.25
N ILE A 129 -4.25 -5.44 21.83
CA ILE A 129 -2.91 -4.88 21.97
C ILE A 129 -1.98 -5.60 21.01
N GLU A 130 -1.32 -4.81 20.17
CA GLU A 130 -0.32 -5.25 19.22
C GLU A 130 1.09 -5.06 19.81
N PHE A 131 1.86 -6.13 19.83
CA PHE A 131 3.27 -6.14 20.17
C PHE A 131 4.07 -6.25 18.87
N SER A 132 4.99 -5.32 18.65
CA SER A 132 5.78 -5.24 17.43
C SER A 132 7.23 -4.85 17.73
N MET A 133 8.15 -5.47 17.00
CA MET A 133 9.59 -5.17 17.06
C MET A 133 10.20 -5.40 15.68
N LEU A 134 11.27 -4.67 15.36
CA LEU A 134 12.03 -4.89 14.13
C LEU A 134 12.56 -6.33 14.08
N SER A 135 12.41 -6.99 12.94
CA SER A 135 12.86 -8.37 12.73
C SER A 135 12.11 -9.45 13.54
N TYR A 136 10.92 -9.13 14.08
CA TYR A 136 10.01 -10.10 14.69
C TYR A 136 8.63 -10.07 14.01
N TYR A 137 7.87 -11.14 14.15
CA TYR A 137 6.45 -11.13 13.78
C TYR A 137 5.63 -10.39 14.84
N LYS A 138 4.65 -9.62 14.37
CA LYS A 138 3.71 -8.94 15.25
C LYS A 138 2.82 -9.97 15.95
N LYS A 139 2.49 -9.71 17.21
CA LYS A 139 1.57 -10.54 17.99
C LYS A 139 0.48 -9.68 18.59
N GLU A 140 -0.76 -10.13 18.47
CA GLU A 140 -1.94 -9.43 18.97
C GLU A 140 -2.59 -10.22 20.10
N ILE A 141 -3.02 -9.52 21.14
CA ILE A 141 -3.59 -10.14 22.35
C ILE A 141 -4.79 -9.31 22.80
N VAL A 142 -5.85 -10.00 23.20
CA VAL A 142 -7.05 -9.36 23.75
C VAL A 142 -6.87 -9.16 25.25
N THR A 143 -7.16 -7.94 25.71
CA THR A 143 -7.04 -7.52 27.11
C THR A 143 -8.06 -8.28 27.97
N PRO A 144 -7.61 -9.03 28.99
CA PRO A 144 -8.51 -9.71 29.93
C PRO A 144 -9.29 -8.71 30.80
N VAL A 145 -10.33 -9.22 31.47
CA VAL A 145 -11.18 -8.42 32.36
C VAL A 145 -10.47 -8.03 33.65
N GLU A 146 -9.49 -8.83 34.08
CA GLU A 146 -8.73 -8.62 35.31
C GLU A 146 -7.29 -8.16 35.04
N THR A 147 -6.73 -7.43 36.02
CA THR A 147 -5.32 -7.01 36.01
C THR A 147 -4.44 -8.26 36.10
N THR A 148 -3.71 -8.54 35.03
CA THR A 148 -2.87 -9.74 34.93
C THR A 148 -1.47 -9.38 34.48
N SER A 149 -0.52 -10.22 34.89
CA SER A 149 0.86 -10.18 34.42
C SER A 149 1.16 -11.41 33.59
N PHE A 150 1.64 -11.25 32.36
CA PHE A 150 1.97 -12.36 31.46
C PHE A 150 3.15 -12.05 30.55
N ASN A 151 3.88 -13.09 30.13
CA ASN A 151 5.04 -12.97 29.25
C ASN A 151 4.64 -13.19 27.79
N ILE A 152 5.12 -12.31 26.91
CA ILE A 152 4.82 -12.33 25.48
C ILE A 152 6.01 -12.78 24.68
N TYR A 153 5.90 -13.99 24.15
CA TYR A 153 6.86 -14.56 23.22
C TYR A 153 6.60 -14.04 21.81
N LEU A 154 7.56 -13.31 21.25
CA LEU A 154 7.58 -12.85 19.86
C LEU A 154 8.49 -13.77 19.02
N PRO A 155 7.98 -14.43 17.97
CA PRO A 155 8.81 -15.23 17.08
C PRO A 155 9.60 -14.35 16.12
N LYS A 156 10.87 -14.71 15.91
CA LYS A 156 11.78 -13.97 15.03
C LYS A 156 11.36 -14.10 13.56
N ARG A 157 11.44 -12.99 12.82
CA ARG A 157 11.17 -12.94 11.38
C ARG A 157 12.49 -12.96 10.61
N ILE A 158 12.78 -14.09 9.98
CA ILE A 158 13.95 -14.24 9.10
C ILE A 158 13.54 -13.78 7.70
N PHE A 159 14.19 -12.74 7.19
CA PHE A 159 14.03 -12.32 5.79
C PHE A 159 14.93 -13.19 4.90
N GLY A 160 14.37 -14.22 4.30
CA GLY A 160 15.03 -14.95 3.21
C GLY A 160 14.93 -14.15 1.92
N LEU A 161 16.00 -14.09 1.13
CA LEU A 161 15.92 -13.66 -0.26
C LEU A 161 15.25 -14.77 -1.07
N GLN A 162 14.43 -14.39 -2.04
CA GLN A 162 13.85 -15.36 -2.97
C GLN A 162 14.96 -15.90 -3.86
N GLU A 163 15.00 -17.22 -4.03
CA GLU A 163 15.95 -17.85 -4.95
C GLU A 163 15.65 -17.42 -6.40
N VAL A 164 16.71 -17.03 -7.12
CA VAL A 164 16.63 -16.65 -8.53
C VAL A 164 17.10 -17.82 -9.38
N ASN A 165 16.20 -18.37 -10.19
CA ASN A 165 16.54 -19.42 -11.14
C ASN A 165 17.22 -18.82 -12.38
N VAL A 166 18.53 -18.99 -12.49
CA VAL A 166 19.33 -18.52 -13.64
C VAL A 166 19.17 -19.51 -14.79
N LYS A 167 18.52 -19.09 -15.87
CA LYS A 167 18.41 -19.86 -17.12
C LYS A 167 19.53 -19.46 -18.09
N GLY A 168 19.90 -20.37 -18.98
CA GLY A 168 20.83 -20.06 -20.07
C GLY A 168 20.27 -19.00 -21.04
N ARG A 169 21.16 -18.24 -21.67
CA ARG A 169 20.79 -17.15 -22.60
C ARG A 169 20.12 -17.73 -23.85
N ASN A 170 18.91 -17.29 -24.16
CA ASN A 170 18.21 -17.64 -25.39
C ASN A 170 17.64 -16.37 -26.03
N TYR A 171 18.37 -15.83 -27.02
CA TYR A 171 18.03 -14.59 -27.69
C TYR A 171 16.57 -14.55 -28.20
N HIS A 172 16.06 -15.65 -28.76
CA HIS A 172 14.71 -15.66 -29.34
C HIS A 172 13.62 -15.52 -28.27
N LEU A 173 13.77 -16.23 -27.15
CA LEU A 173 12.83 -16.12 -26.03
C LEU A 173 12.94 -14.76 -25.34
N ASP A 174 14.16 -14.27 -25.17
CA ASP A 174 14.44 -12.97 -24.55
C ASP A 174 13.85 -11.82 -25.39
N SER A 175 14.02 -11.86 -26.72
CA SER A 175 13.43 -10.88 -27.63
C SER A 175 11.90 -10.92 -27.60
N LEU A 176 11.30 -12.11 -27.64
CA LEU A 176 9.84 -12.26 -27.57
C LEU A 176 9.28 -11.70 -26.25
N ALA A 177 9.90 -12.04 -25.12
CA ALA A 177 9.51 -11.52 -23.81
C ALA A 177 9.64 -9.99 -23.77
N ASN A 178 10.70 -9.42 -24.33
CA ASN A 178 10.87 -7.97 -24.41
C ASN A 178 9.77 -7.30 -25.26
N ARG A 179 9.42 -7.93 -26.40
CA ARG A 179 8.32 -7.48 -27.28
C ARG A 179 6.96 -7.55 -26.59
N GLU A 180 6.74 -8.55 -25.74
CA GLU A 180 5.54 -8.68 -24.90
C GLU A 180 5.49 -7.62 -23.79
N GLU A 181 6.56 -7.48 -23.01
CA GLU A 181 6.67 -6.53 -21.90
C GLU A 181 6.50 -5.08 -22.36
N TYR A 182 7.21 -4.70 -23.43
CA TYR A 182 7.18 -3.35 -23.99
C TYR A 182 6.21 -3.21 -25.17
N GLY A 183 5.24 -4.11 -25.32
CA GLY A 183 4.30 -4.14 -26.45
C GLY A 183 3.57 -2.82 -26.68
N LYS A 184 3.33 -2.04 -25.61
CA LYS A 184 2.75 -0.68 -25.69
C LYS A 184 3.59 0.29 -26.54
N TYR A 185 4.91 0.16 -26.49
CA TYR A 185 5.84 1.04 -27.20
C TYR A 185 6.17 0.49 -28.58
N PHE A 186 6.36 -0.83 -28.70
CA PHE A 186 6.57 -1.48 -30.00
C PHE A 186 5.39 -1.30 -30.95
N ASN A 187 4.16 -1.36 -30.43
CA ASN A 187 2.95 -1.20 -31.25
C ASN A 187 2.46 0.25 -31.35
N TYR A 188 3.22 1.22 -30.81
CA TYR A 188 2.83 2.62 -30.88
C TYR A 188 2.96 3.14 -32.31
N LYS A 189 1.85 3.63 -32.87
CA LYS A 189 1.83 4.33 -34.16
C LYS A 189 1.38 5.76 -33.94
N LYS A 190 2.15 6.71 -34.48
CA LYS A 190 1.75 8.12 -34.48
C LYS A 190 0.47 8.29 -35.31
N PRO A 191 -0.52 9.07 -34.83
CA PRO A 191 -1.74 9.33 -35.60
C PRO A 191 -1.37 10.00 -36.94
N GLY A 192 -1.83 9.41 -38.03
CA GLY A 192 -1.59 9.92 -39.38
C GLY A 192 -2.55 11.04 -39.75
N ALA A 193 -2.34 11.69 -40.90
CA ALA A 193 -3.22 12.77 -41.39
C ALA A 193 -4.68 12.31 -41.53
N LEU A 194 -4.90 11.04 -41.92
CA LEU A 194 -6.24 10.44 -42.00
C LEU A 194 -6.91 10.29 -40.63
N ASP A 195 -6.15 9.96 -39.59
CA ASP A 195 -6.68 9.81 -38.23
C ASP A 195 -7.05 11.18 -37.63
N VAL A 196 -6.29 12.21 -37.97
CA VAL A 196 -6.62 13.60 -37.65
C VAL A 196 -7.93 14.01 -38.34
N LEU A 197 -8.07 13.74 -39.65
CA LEU A 197 -9.28 14.10 -40.40
C LEU A 197 -10.54 13.42 -39.86
N LYS A 198 -10.45 12.14 -39.49
CA LYS A 198 -11.57 11.37 -38.91
C LYS A 198 -11.97 11.86 -37.52
N THR A 199 -11.03 12.43 -36.76
CA THR A 199 -11.29 12.90 -35.38
C THR A 199 -11.81 14.33 -35.31
N LEU A 200 -11.64 15.14 -36.37
CA LEU A 200 -12.15 16.52 -36.45
C LEU A 200 -13.66 16.67 -36.23
N PRO A 201 -14.56 15.91 -36.89
CA PRO A 201 -16.00 16.11 -36.72
C PRO A 201 -16.51 15.70 -35.34
N ALA A 202 -15.87 14.71 -34.71
CA ALA A 202 -16.30 14.19 -33.40
C ALA A 202 -15.66 14.95 -32.21
N ASN A 203 -14.38 15.32 -32.31
CA ASN A 203 -13.60 15.88 -31.21
C ASN A 203 -12.50 16.85 -31.72
N PRO A 204 -12.85 18.12 -32.03
CA PRO A 204 -11.94 19.07 -32.66
C PRO A 204 -10.71 19.40 -31.79
N VAL A 205 -10.86 19.46 -30.46
CA VAL A 205 -9.75 19.71 -29.52
C VAL A 205 -8.72 18.58 -29.56
N THR A 206 -9.17 17.32 -29.68
CA THR A 206 -8.26 16.17 -29.76
C THR A 206 -7.51 16.14 -31.09
N ALA A 207 -8.18 16.49 -32.20
CA ALA A 207 -7.56 16.58 -33.51
C ALA A 207 -6.47 17.67 -33.55
N LEU A 208 -6.71 18.84 -32.93
CA LEU A 208 -5.70 19.89 -32.80
C LEU A 208 -4.48 19.42 -31.98
N SER A 209 -4.69 18.61 -30.95
CA SER A 209 -3.58 18.05 -30.14
C SER A 209 -2.62 17.17 -30.96
N TYR A 210 -3.11 16.55 -32.04
CA TYR A 210 -2.29 15.75 -32.95
C TYR A 210 -1.41 16.60 -33.87
N LEU A 211 -1.85 17.80 -34.21
CA LEU A 211 -1.09 18.77 -35.02
C LEU A 211 0.02 19.48 -34.22
N VAL A 212 -0.16 19.64 -32.90
CA VAL A 212 0.84 20.33 -32.04
C VAL A 212 1.94 19.37 -31.59
N PRO A 213 3.24 19.63 -31.89
CA PRO A 213 4.33 18.73 -31.51
C PRO A 213 4.38 18.52 -30.00
N SER A 214 4.33 17.26 -29.55
CA SER A 214 4.32 16.91 -28.13
C SER A 214 5.63 16.27 -27.71
N LYS A 215 6.28 16.82 -26.67
CA LYS A 215 7.47 16.21 -26.04
C LYS A 215 7.18 14.78 -25.56
N ALA A 216 5.96 14.50 -25.10
CA ALA A 216 5.56 13.17 -24.65
C ALA A 216 5.50 12.15 -25.80
N ARG A 217 5.08 12.57 -27.01
CA ARG A 217 5.08 11.71 -28.21
C ARG A 217 6.50 11.39 -28.66
N LYS A 218 7.35 12.42 -28.76
CA LYS A 218 8.77 12.25 -29.09
C LYS A 218 9.50 11.29 -28.14
N ARG A 219 9.21 11.36 -26.83
CA ARG A 219 9.78 10.41 -25.86
C ARG A 219 9.37 8.95 -26.12
N LYS A 220 8.11 8.71 -26.51
CA LYS A 220 7.63 7.36 -26.84
C LYS A 220 8.29 6.85 -28.12
N GLU A 221 8.42 7.70 -29.14
CA GLU A 221 9.09 7.38 -30.41
C GLU A 221 10.57 7.06 -30.18
N HIS A 222 11.29 7.92 -29.46
CA HIS A 222 12.69 7.67 -29.12
C HIS A 222 12.88 6.41 -28.25
N PHE A 223 11.93 6.11 -27.36
CA PHE A 223 11.97 4.86 -26.60
C PHE A 223 11.73 3.63 -27.49
N HIS A 224 10.79 3.70 -28.43
CA HIS A 224 10.59 2.66 -29.43
C HIS A 224 11.84 2.45 -30.30
N GLU A 225 12.47 3.53 -30.78
CA GLU A 225 13.72 3.46 -31.55
C GLU A 225 14.86 2.83 -30.74
N GLN A 226 15.00 3.15 -29.45
CA GLN A 226 15.98 2.52 -28.56
C GLN A 226 15.72 1.03 -28.37
N LEU A 227 14.46 0.63 -28.19
CA LEU A 227 14.10 -0.79 -28.06
C LEU A 227 14.45 -1.57 -29.34
N ASP A 228 14.11 -1.02 -30.51
CA ASP A 228 14.46 -1.61 -31.80
C ASP A 228 15.97 -1.65 -32.03
N TYR A 229 16.69 -0.61 -31.58
CA TYR A 229 18.15 -0.59 -31.60
C TYR A 229 18.71 -1.72 -30.74
N TRP A 230 18.31 -1.81 -29.46
CA TRP A 230 18.79 -2.85 -28.55
C TRP A 230 18.47 -4.26 -29.03
N GLU A 231 17.30 -4.49 -29.64
CA GLU A 231 16.99 -5.80 -30.20
C GLU A 231 17.94 -6.22 -31.34
N LYS A 232 18.32 -5.26 -32.20
CA LYS A 232 19.30 -5.48 -33.28
C LYS A 232 20.69 -5.73 -32.73
N GLU A 233 21.10 -4.97 -31.72
CA GLU A 233 22.37 -5.11 -31.03
C GLU A 233 22.49 -6.47 -30.36
N ASN A 234 21.44 -6.88 -29.63
CA ASN A 234 21.36 -8.19 -28.99
C ASN A 234 21.40 -9.33 -30.03
N TYR A 235 20.82 -9.13 -31.23
CA TYR A 235 20.92 -10.10 -32.33
C TYR A 235 22.36 -10.22 -32.85
N ILE A 236 23.05 -9.09 -33.01
CA ILE A 236 24.46 -9.07 -33.40
C ILE A 236 25.28 -9.83 -32.37
N ASP A 237 25.12 -9.53 -31.08
CA ASP A 237 25.89 -10.16 -30.01
C ASP A 237 25.56 -11.65 -29.82
N TYR A 238 24.37 -12.07 -30.26
CA TYR A 238 23.99 -13.48 -30.32
C TYR A 238 24.73 -14.24 -31.42
N ARG A 239 24.75 -13.72 -32.65
CA ARG A 239 25.43 -14.39 -33.77
C ARG A 239 26.94 -14.21 -33.75
N TYR A 240 27.40 -13.00 -33.46
CA TYR A 240 28.80 -12.62 -33.37
C TYR A 240 29.27 -12.73 -31.91
N SER A 241 29.18 -13.94 -31.35
CA SER A 241 29.55 -14.19 -29.96
C SER A 241 31.07 -14.25 -29.77
N ALA A 242 31.55 -13.81 -28.60
CA ALA A 242 32.96 -13.86 -28.26
C ALA A 242 33.55 -15.28 -28.33
N GLU A 243 32.76 -16.29 -27.96
CA GLU A 243 33.15 -17.70 -28.06
C GLU A 243 33.36 -18.16 -29.51
N LEU A 244 32.53 -17.70 -30.46
CA LEU A 244 32.68 -18.04 -31.86
C LEU A 244 33.90 -17.35 -32.45
N VAL A 245 34.06 -16.04 -32.18
CA VAL A 245 35.19 -15.26 -32.69
C VAL A 245 36.50 -15.78 -32.10
N GLY A 246 36.57 -15.99 -30.78
CA GLY A 246 37.76 -16.51 -30.10
C GLY A 246 38.17 -17.90 -30.59
N ARG A 247 37.21 -18.79 -30.89
CA ARG A 247 37.54 -20.10 -31.49
C ARG A 247 38.16 -19.99 -32.88
N MET A 248 37.74 -19.01 -33.67
CA MET A 248 38.21 -18.81 -35.05
C MET A 248 39.56 -18.09 -35.10
N THR A 249 39.72 -17.02 -34.32
CA THR A 249 40.92 -16.16 -34.36
C THR A 249 41.99 -16.59 -33.37
N LYS A 250 41.62 -17.37 -32.35
CA LYS A 250 42.46 -17.72 -31.19
C LYS A 250 42.97 -16.51 -30.41
N LEU A 251 42.27 -15.38 -30.50
CA LEU A 251 42.53 -14.21 -29.67
C LEU A 251 41.88 -14.41 -28.29
N GLU A 252 42.56 -13.94 -27.25
CA GLU A 252 42.06 -13.89 -25.89
C GLU A 252 41.75 -12.44 -25.48
N SER A 253 40.95 -12.25 -24.41
CA SER A 253 40.72 -10.92 -23.83
C SER A 253 42.04 -10.39 -23.24
N PRO A 254 42.43 -9.12 -23.46
CA PRO A 254 41.63 -7.99 -23.96
C PRO A 254 41.70 -7.72 -25.47
N GLU A 255 42.60 -8.39 -26.21
CA GLU A 255 42.75 -8.15 -27.66
C GLU A 255 41.47 -8.54 -28.42
N LEU A 256 40.84 -9.65 -28.02
CA LEU A 256 39.56 -10.11 -28.57
C LEU A 256 38.47 -9.02 -28.49
N ASP A 257 38.34 -8.36 -27.34
CA ASP A 257 37.30 -7.36 -27.12
C ASP A 257 37.52 -6.13 -28.02
N SER A 258 38.78 -5.70 -28.17
CA SER A 258 39.14 -4.61 -29.08
C SER A 258 38.85 -4.95 -30.55
N PHE A 259 39.13 -6.20 -30.96
CA PHE A 259 38.81 -6.71 -32.29
C PHE A 259 37.30 -6.73 -32.53
N MET A 260 36.54 -7.23 -31.56
CA MET A 260 35.08 -7.29 -31.64
C MET A 260 34.44 -5.91 -31.71
N LEU A 261 34.99 -4.93 -30.99
CA LEU A 261 34.52 -3.54 -31.02
C LEU A 261 34.78 -2.90 -32.39
N HIS A 262 35.96 -3.10 -32.96
CA HIS A 262 36.36 -2.47 -34.22
C HIS A 262 35.73 -3.11 -35.46
N TYR A 263 35.67 -4.45 -35.51
CA TYR A 263 35.17 -5.20 -36.66
C TYR A 263 33.76 -5.77 -36.42
N ARG A 264 32.87 -4.95 -35.85
CA ARG A 264 31.49 -5.37 -35.57
C ARG A 264 30.63 -5.36 -36.84
N PRO A 265 30.03 -6.50 -37.24
CA PRO A 265 29.21 -6.55 -38.44
C PRO A 265 27.88 -5.79 -38.27
N GLY A 266 27.36 -5.26 -39.38
CA GLY A 266 26.05 -4.61 -39.39
C GLY A 266 24.89 -5.60 -39.30
N TYR A 267 23.79 -5.18 -38.68
CA TYR A 267 22.57 -5.99 -38.52
C TYR A 267 22.04 -6.55 -39.84
N GLN A 268 21.99 -5.72 -40.89
CA GLN A 268 21.46 -6.10 -42.22
C GLN A 268 22.27 -7.24 -42.86
N PHE A 269 23.59 -7.25 -42.66
CA PHE A 269 24.44 -8.33 -43.15
C PHE A 269 24.08 -9.64 -42.44
N LEU A 270 23.95 -9.63 -41.10
CA LEU A 270 23.65 -10.82 -40.31
C LEU A 270 22.23 -11.38 -40.50
N GLN A 271 21.29 -10.58 -41.03
CA GLN A 271 19.96 -11.10 -41.38
C GLN A 271 19.99 -11.99 -42.63
N ASN A 272 20.85 -11.66 -43.58
CA ASN A 272 20.93 -12.34 -44.87
C ASN A 272 22.05 -13.38 -44.93
N ALA A 273 23.09 -13.19 -44.11
CA ALA A 273 24.26 -14.04 -44.06
C ALA A 273 23.94 -15.42 -43.47
N THR A 274 24.49 -16.46 -44.10
CA THR A 274 24.59 -17.78 -43.50
C THR A 274 25.69 -17.81 -42.44
N ASP A 275 25.73 -18.85 -41.62
CA ASP A 275 26.80 -19.03 -40.63
C ASP A 275 28.18 -19.11 -41.30
N TYR A 276 28.25 -19.65 -42.53
CA TYR A 276 29.48 -19.69 -43.31
C TYR A 276 29.93 -18.29 -43.75
N ASP A 277 29.01 -17.45 -44.22
CA ASP A 277 29.33 -16.08 -44.63
C ASP A 277 29.85 -15.25 -43.46
N LEU A 278 29.29 -15.46 -42.27
CA LEU A 278 29.78 -14.85 -41.03
C LEU A 278 31.18 -15.33 -40.68
N MET A 279 31.46 -16.63 -40.79
CA MET A 279 32.79 -17.18 -40.56
C MET A 279 33.82 -16.64 -41.57
N LEU A 280 33.41 -16.49 -42.84
CA LEU A 280 34.24 -15.89 -43.87
C LEU A 280 34.54 -14.43 -43.57
N TYR A 281 33.53 -13.65 -43.16
CA TYR A 281 33.70 -12.27 -42.72
C TYR A 281 34.71 -12.16 -41.57
N ILE A 282 34.58 -13.02 -40.54
CA ILE A 282 35.53 -13.05 -39.40
C ILE A 282 36.95 -13.30 -39.88
N LYS A 283 37.14 -14.29 -40.76
CA LYS A 283 38.46 -14.63 -41.30
C LYS A 283 39.07 -13.45 -42.04
N GLN A 284 38.30 -12.76 -42.88
CA GLN A 284 38.75 -11.59 -43.63
C GLN A 284 39.08 -10.41 -42.70
N SER A 285 38.20 -10.08 -41.76
CA SER A 285 38.43 -9.02 -40.76
C SER A 285 39.67 -9.29 -39.92
N PHE A 286 39.92 -10.54 -39.55
CA PHE A 286 41.13 -10.93 -38.80
C PHE A 286 42.41 -10.77 -39.63
N GLN A 287 42.36 -11.06 -40.94
CA GLN A 287 43.50 -10.80 -41.83
C GLN A 287 43.82 -9.30 -41.90
N THR A 288 42.81 -8.45 -42.05
CA THR A 288 42.98 -7.00 -42.03
C THR A 288 43.55 -6.53 -40.69
N TYR A 289 43.02 -7.03 -39.57
CA TYR A 289 43.53 -6.71 -38.23
C TYR A 289 45.02 -7.06 -38.07
N GLN A 290 45.46 -8.21 -38.57
CA GLN A 290 46.88 -8.57 -38.54
C GLN A 290 47.75 -7.64 -39.39
N GLN A 291 47.26 -7.20 -40.56
CA GLN A 291 47.95 -6.25 -41.41
C GLN A 291 48.08 -4.88 -40.73
N ASP A 292 47.01 -4.39 -40.12
CA ASP A 292 46.97 -3.12 -39.39
C ASP A 292 47.90 -3.17 -38.17
N LYS A 293 47.91 -4.27 -37.41
CA LYS A 293 48.82 -4.49 -36.27
C LYS A 293 50.28 -4.51 -36.72
N ALA A 294 50.58 -5.15 -37.85
CA ALA A 294 51.93 -5.17 -38.43
C ALA A 294 52.38 -3.80 -38.97
N ALA A 295 51.45 -2.98 -39.47
CA ALA A 295 51.72 -1.62 -39.93
C ALA A 295 51.95 -0.65 -38.75
N ALA A 296 51.18 -0.76 -37.67
CA ALA A 296 51.31 0.08 -36.48
C ALA A 296 52.56 -0.23 -35.63
N GLY A 297 53.15 -1.41 -35.79
CA GLY A 297 54.40 -1.81 -35.11
C GLY A 297 55.69 -1.37 -35.82
N LYS A 298 55.60 -0.67 -36.96
CA LYS A 298 56.73 -0.06 -37.68
C LYS A 298 56.78 1.44 -37.42
#